data_AF-A0A9Q3UGJ7-F1
#
_entry.id   AF-A0A9Q3UGJ7-F1
#
_cell.length_a   1.000
_cell.length_b   1.000
_cell.length_c   1.000
_cell.angle_alpha   90.00
_cell.angle_beta   90.00
_cell.angle_gamma   90.00
#
_symmetry.space_group_name_H-M   'P 1'
#
loop_
_entity.id
_entity.type
_entity.pdbx_description
1 polymer ?
#
loop_
_entity_poly.entity_id
_entity_poly.type
_entity_poly.pdbx_seq_one_letter_code
_entity_poly.pdbx_strand_id
1 'polypeptide(L)' 'MNNLLLLTNVLSLTGFTLTLVRHILFKRALFKLKQNMMQYKQEHGINDGLWTLFHSRTNKMLRFWQ' A
#
# COMPACT_ATOMS: atom_id res chain seq x y z
N MET A 1 -16.27 -11.76 -33.54
CA MET A 1 -15.51 -10.57 -33.10
C MET A 1 -16.04 -9.95 -31.80
N ASN A 2 -17.36 -9.79 -31.60
CA ASN A 2 -17.91 -9.17 -30.38
C ASN A 2 -17.55 -9.89 -29.06
N ASN A 3 -17.52 -11.23 -29.03
CA ASN A 3 -17.18 -11.98 -27.80
C ASN A 3 -15.72 -11.77 -27.34
N LEU A 4 -14.79 -11.56 -28.27
CA LEU A 4 -13.38 -11.30 -27.95
C LEU A 4 -13.23 -9.92 -27.30
N LEU A 5 -13.93 -8.91 -27.84
CA LEU A 5 -13.94 -7.55 -27.30
C LEU A 5 -14.58 -7.47 -25.91
N LEU A 6 -15.64 -8.25 -25.67
CA LEU A 6 -16.27 -8.35 -24.34
C LEU A 6 -15.32 -8.97 -23.32
N LEU A 7 -14.63 -10.06 -23.68
CA LEU A 7 -13.65 -10.70 -22.80
C LEU A 7 -12.49 -9.77 -22.46
N THR A 8 -11.93 -9.05 -23.43
CA THR A 8 -10.84 -8.10 -23.18
C THR A 8 -11.26 -6.95 -22.28
N ASN A 9 -12.50 -6.46 -22.43
CA ASN A 9 -13.05 -5.40 -21.57
C ASN A 9 -13.27 -5.89 -20.13
N VAL A 10 -13.74 -7.12 -19.95
CA VAL A 10 -13.91 -7.69 -18.60
C VAL A 10 -12.54 -7.91 -17.93
N LEU A 11 -11.55 -8.40 -18.66
CA LEU A 11 -10.19 -8.60 -18.15
C LEU A 11 -9.48 -7.28 -17.82
N SER A 12 -9.66 -6.24 -18.62
CA SER A 12 -9.09 -4.92 -18.34
C SER A 12 -9.76 -4.27 -17.13
N LEU A 13 -11.08 -4.37 -17.00
CA LEU A 13 -11.83 -3.81 -15.88
C LEU A 13 -11.47 -4.50 -14.55
N THR A 14 -11.34 -5.83 -14.57
CA THR A 14 -10.94 -6.61 -13.39
C THR A 14 -9.51 -6.31 -12.96
N GLY A 15 -8.57 -6.24 -13.91
CA GLY A 15 -7.18 -5.84 -13.63
C GLY A 15 -7.08 -4.41 -13.08
N PHE A 16 -7.85 -3.47 -13.63
CA PHE A 16 -7.90 -2.09 -13.15
C PHE A 16 -8.48 -2.01 -11.74
N THR A 17 -9.59 -2.70 -11.48
CA THR A 17 -10.25 -2.74 -10.17
C THR A 17 -9.31 -3.32 -9.11
N LEU A 18 -8.62 -4.42 -9.42
CA LEU A 18 -7.64 -5.02 -8.51
C LEU A 18 -6.51 -4.05 -8.17
N THR A 19 -5.97 -3.35 -9.18
CA THR A 19 -4.92 -2.35 -9.01
C THR A 19 -5.39 -1.19 -8.13
N LEU A 20 -6.63 -0.73 -8.33
CA LEU A 20 -7.23 0.38 -7.60
C LEU A 20 -7.44 0.02 -6.13
N VAL A 21 -7.93 -1.19 -5.86
CA VAL A 21 -8.05 -1.72 -4.49
C VAL A 21 -6.68 -1.79 -3.81
N ARG A 22 -5.66 -2.35 -4.48
CA ARG A 22 -4.29 -2.41 -3.96
C ARG A 22 -3.74 -1.00 -3.67
N HIS A 23 -3.97 -0.05 -4.56
CA HIS A 23 -3.54 1.34 -4.39
C HIS A 23 -4.20 2.00 -3.18
N ILE A 24 -5.52 1.81 -2.99
CA ILE A 24 -6.23 2.34 -1.82
C ILE A 24 -5.68 1.73 -0.52
N LEU A 25 -5.47 0.41 -0.48
CA LEU A 25 -4.91 -0.27 0.69
C LEU A 25 -3.50 0.22 1.02
N PHE A 26 -2.66 0.40 -0.01
CA PHE A 26 -1.32 0.96 0.14
C PHE A 26 -1.36 2.38 0.71
N LYS A 27 -2.21 3.25 0.18
CA LYS A 27 -2.39 4.63 0.66
C LYS A 27 -2.84 4.67 2.13
N ARG A 28 -3.80 3.80 2.50
CA ARG A 28 -4.27 3.67 3.90
C ARG A 28 -3.15 3.23 4.83
N ALA A 29 -2.34 2.25 4.41
CA ALA A 29 -1.22 1.78 5.20
C ALA A 29 -0.17 2.88 5.37
N LEU A 30 0.14 3.64 4.31
CA LEU A 30 1.08 4.77 4.35
C LEU A 30 0.65 5.85 5.33
N PHE A 31 -0.65 6.16 5.34
CA PHE A 31 -1.22 7.12 6.29
C PHE A 31 -1.03 6.65 7.74
N LYS A 32 -1.32 5.37 8.02
CA LYS A 32 -1.09 4.78 9.36
C LYS A 32 0.40 4.79 9.74
N LEU A 33 1.29 4.51 8.79
CA LEU A 33 2.74 4.56 9.03
C LEU A 33 3.18 5.97 9.43
N LYS A 34 2.71 7.00 8.71
CA LYS A 34 2.99 8.39 9.04
C LYS A 34 2.51 8.75 10.45
N GLN A 35 1.29 8.36 10.82
CA GLN A 35 0.76 8.62 12.16
C GLN A 35 1.59 7.92 13.25
N ASN A 36 1.91 6.64 13.07
CA ASN A 36 2.73 5.89 14.03
C ASN A 36 4.13 6.50 14.19
N MET A 37 4.76 6.95 13.09
CA MET A 37 6.06 7.61 13.16
C MET A 37 5.98 8.98 13.85
N MET A 38 4.91 9.74 13.61
CA MET A 38 4.70 11.02 14.31
C MET A 38 4.52 10.81 15.81
N GLN A 39 3.70 9.84 16.21
CA GLN A 39 3.49 9.50 17.61
C GLN A 39 4.78 9.01 18.27
N TYR A 40 5.48 8.05 17.64
CA TYR A 40 6.75 7.55 18.14
C TYR A 40 7.79 8.66 18.30
N LYS A 41 7.88 9.56 17.31
CA LYS A 41 8.77 10.72 17.37
C LYS A 41 8.43 11.65 18.54
N GLN A 42 7.15 11.84 18.86
CA GLN A 42 6.73 12.65 20.01
C GLN A 42 7.08 12.00 21.34
N GLU A 43 6.95 10.68 21.46
CA GLU A 43 7.19 9.94 22.70
C GLU A 43 8.67 9.65 22.97
N HIS A 44 9.48 9.42 21.93
CA HIS A 44 10.85 8.91 22.06
C HIS A 44 11.91 9.72 21.29
N GLY A 45 11.49 10.78 20.59
CA GLY A 45 12.37 11.57 19.74
C GLY A 45 12.72 10.86 18.42
N ILE A 46 13.72 11.37 17.72
CA ILE A 46 14.23 10.76 16.49
C ILE A 46 15.40 9.85 16.89
N ASN A 47 15.20 8.54 16.84
CA ASN A 47 16.19 7.53 17.21
C ASN A 47 16.15 6.32 16.26
N ASP A 48 17.02 5.33 16.47
CA ASP A 48 17.08 4.11 15.65
C ASP A 48 15.81 3.25 15.69
N GLY A 49 15.02 3.36 16.77
CA GLY A 49 13.72 2.71 16.88
C GLY A 49 12.69 3.27 15.90
N LEU A 50 12.73 4.58 15.62
CA LEU A 50 11.91 5.21 14.57
C LEU A 50 12.27 4.64 13.19
N TRP A 51 13.57 4.49 12.92
CA TRP A 51 14.06 3.92 11.66
C TRP A 51 13.67 2.44 11.50
N THR A 52 13.76 1.67 12.58
CA THR A 52 13.33 0.26 12.62
C THR A 52 11.82 0.13 12.40
N LEU A 53 11.02 1.02 12.99
CA LEU A 53 9.57 1.09 12.79
C LEU A 53 9.22 1.38 11.33
N PHE A 54 9.89 2.37 10.72
CA PHE A 54 9.75 2.67 9.31
C PHE A 54 10.08 1.46 8.45
N HIS A 55 11.28 0.89 8.62
CA HIS A 55 11.74 -0.21 7.79
C HIS A 55 10.84 -1.44 7.89
N SER A 56 10.44 -1.84 9.11
CA SER A 56 9.54 -2.97 9.34
C SER A 56 8.17 -2.81 8.68
N ARG A 57 7.57 -1.62 8.78
CA ARG A 57 6.25 -1.35 8.22
C ARG A 57 6.29 -1.19 6.70
N THR A 58 7.31 -0.55 6.15
CA THR A 58 7.49 -0.39 4.71
C THR A 58 7.80 -1.71 4.02
N ASN A 59 8.58 -2.60 4.65
CA ASN A 59 8.85 -3.93 4.11
C ASN A 59 7.56 -4.78 4.02
N LYS A 60 6.68 -4.70 5.03
CA LYS A 60 5.35 -5.35 4.97
C LYS A 60 4.47 -4.80 3.85
N MET A 61 4.55 -3.50 3.55
CA MET A 61 3.80 -2.89 2.44
C MET A 61 4.32 -3.33 1.07
N LEU A 62 5.65 -3.44 0.91
CA LEU A 62 6.27 -3.86 -0.35
C LEU A 62 5.97 -5.34 -0.64
N ARG A 63 5.97 -6.20 0.38
CA ARG A 63 5.56 -7.62 0.22
C ARG A 63 4.09 -7.81 -0.13
N PHE A 64 3.24 -6.79 0.08
CA PHE A 64 1.84 -6.81 -0.37
C PHE A 64 1.69 -6.49 -1.87
N TRP A 65 2.75 -5.94 -2.48
CA TRP A 65 2.81 -5.59 -3.90
C TRP A 65 3.48 -6.66 -4.77
N GLN A 66 4.33 -7.52 -4.18
CA GLN A 66 4.77 -8.78 -4.79
C GLN A 66 3.60 -9.76 -4.89
#